data_AF-A0A7S2X9P0-F1
#
_entry.id   AF-A0A7S2X9P0-F1
#
_cell.length_a   1.000
_cell.length_b   1.000
_cell.length_c   1.000
_cell.angle_alpha   90.00
_cell.angle_beta   90.00
_cell.angle_gamma   90.00
#
_symmetry.space_group_name_H-M   'P 1'
#
loop_
_entity.id
_entity.type
_entity.pdbx_description
1 polymer ?
#
loop_
_entity_poly.entity_id
_entity_poly.type
_entity_poly.pdbx_seq_one_letter_code
_entity_poly.pdbx_strand_id
1 'polypeptide(L)'
;GLRSDSKGTRLKITKRGSPKFVKQVSEVTFNASLALRSGKIVYYVTPVAAFSLTPKGIQLIEVMPGITPKDVQQGADARILVSRNLREVAADVVTGAGYFPPSSSSSSSNSSRRSIVSKL
;
A
#
# COMPACT_ATOMS: atom_id res chain seq x y z
N GLY A 1 -6.17 13.18 8.85
CA GLY A 1 -5.80 11.76 8.89
C GLY A 1 -7.03 10.89 8.64
N LEU A 2 -6.90 9.87 7.80
CA LEU A 2 -7.93 8.84 7.59
C LEU A 2 -7.84 7.84 8.76
N ARG A 3 -8.96 7.47 9.38
CA ARG A 3 -9.01 6.36 10.36
C ARG A 3 -9.80 5.21 9.75
N SER A 4 -9.21 4.02 9.81
CA SER A 4 -9.80 2.75 9.39
C SER A 4 -9.74 1.78 10.56
N ASP A 5 -10.84 1.07 10.81
CA ASP A 5 -10.90 0.00 11.82
C ASP A 5 -10.87 -1.35 11.10
N SER A 6 -10.04 -2.26 11.59
CA SER A 6 -9.86 -3.61 11.03
C SER A 6 -10.63 -4.59 11.90
N LYS A 7 -11.93 -4.79 11.64
CA LYS A 7 -12.69 -5.89 12.29
C LYS A 7 -12.55 -7.14 11.45
N GLY A 8 -11.58 -7.98 11.80
CA GLY A 8 -11.24 -9.19 11.03
C GLY A 8 -10.45 -8.86 9.76
N THR A 9 -10.75 -9.53 8.65
CA THR A 9 -10.05 -9.39 7.34
C THR A 9 -10.51 -8.19 6.50
N ARG A 10 -11.40 -7.34 7.02
CA ARG A 10 -12.05 -6.25 6.27
C ARG A 10 -11.82 -4.89 6.92
N LEU A 11 -11.64 -3.87 6.09
CA LEU A 11 -11.53 -2.48 6.51
C LEU A 11 -12.88 -1.77 6.44
N LYS A 12 -13.11 -0.87 7.40
CA LYS A 12 -14.20 0.10 7.34
C LYS A 12 -13.64 1.51 7.53
N ILE A 13 -14.04 2.43 6.65
CA ILE A 13 -13.72 3.85 6.81
C ILE A 13 -14.55 4.40 7.98
N THR A 14 -13.89 4.82 9.06
CA THR A 14 -14.55 5.39 10.25
C THR A 14 -14.45 6.91 10.29
N LYS A 15 -13.40 7.50 9.69
CA LYS A 15 -13.26 8.96 9.55
C LYS A 15 -12.44 9.31 8.32
N ARG A 16 -12.97 10.21 7.48
CA ARG A 16 -12.26 10.75 6.31
C ARG A 16 -11.37 11.93 6.72
N GLY A 17 -10.15 11.97 6.18
CA GLY A 17 -9.23 13.11 6.30
C GLY A 17 -9.36 14.05 5.11
N SER A 18 -8.43 14.99 4.97
CA SER A 18 -8.30 15.80 3.76
C SER A 18 -8.04 14.91 2.53
N PRO A 19 -8.57 15.27 1.36
CA PRO A 19 -8.41 14.50 0.13
C PRO A 19 -6.93 14.43 -0.27
N LYS A 20 -6.44 13.22 -0.55
CA LYS A 20 -5.05 13.02 -1.04
C LYS A 20 -4.88 13.33 -2.53
N PHE A 21 -5.96 13.24 -3.30
CA PHE A 21 -5.97 13.59 -4.72
C PHE A 21 -6.78 14.87 -4.91
N VAL A 22 -6.05 15.98 -5.05
CA VAL A 22 -6.60 17.32 -5.27
C VAL A 22 -6.54 17.67 -6.76
N LYS A 23 -7.40 18.58 -7.22
CA LYS A 23 -7.43 19.04 -8.62
C LYS A 23 -6.14 19.77 -9.03
N GLN A 24 -5.54 20.50 -8.11
CA GLN A 24 -4.29 21.23 -8.32
C GLN A 24 -3.43 21.11 -7.07
N VAL A 25 -2.15 20.79 -7.26
CA VAL A 25 -1.14 20.79 -6.20
C VAL A 25 -0.52 22.19 -6.10
N SER A 26 -0.11 22.60 -4.91
CA SER A 26 0.57 23.89 -4.70
C SER A 26 1.99 23.92 -5.27
N GLU A 27 2.62 22.75 -5.42
CA GLU A 27 3.97 22.60 -5.95
C GLU A 27 4.12 21.24 -6.65
N VAL A 28 4.85 21.19 -7.77
CA VAL A 28 5.11 19.96 -8.52
C VAL A 28 6.47 19.38 -8.12
N THR A 29 6.46 18.47 -7.14
CA THR A 29 7.67 17.75 -6.69
C THR A 29 7.93 16.45 -7.49
N PHE A 30 6.96 16.01 -8.29
CA PHE A 30 7.07 14.86 -9.19
C PHE A 30 6.40 15.15 -10.53
N ASN A 31 7.17 15.08 -11.63
CA ASN A 31 6.65 15.32 -12.98
C ASN A 31 6.09 14.03 -13.59
N ALA A 32 4.78 13.83 -13.40
CA ALA A 32 4.02 12.70 -13.93
C ALA A 32 4.12 12.56 -15.46
N SER A 33 4.06 13.68 -16.19
CA SER A 33 4.12 13.69 -17.66
C SER A 33 5.48 13.20 -18.19
N LEU A 34 6.57 13.62 -17.55
CA LEU A 34 7.92 13.15 -17.90
C LEU A 34 8.09 11.66 -17.60
N ALA A 35 7.56 11.19 -16.47
CA ALA A 35 7.61 9.77 -16.10
C ALA A 35 6.91 8.90 -17.15
N LEU A 36 5.71 9.30 -17.59
CA LEU A 36 4.98 8.62 -18.66
C LEU A 36 5.77 8.61 -19.98
N ARG A 37 6.32 9.76 -20.39
CA ARG A 37 7.11 9.86 -21.63
C ARG A 37 8.39 9.01 -21.58
N SER A 38 8.95 8.82 -20.39
CA SER A 38 10.14 7.98 -20.17
C SER A 38 9.80 6.49 -20.01
N GLY A 39 8.54 6.09 -20.21
CA GLY A 39 8.09 4.70 -20.08
C GLY A 39 8.08 4.17 -18.63
N LYS A 40 8.14 5.05 -17.63
CA LYS A 40 8.14 4.63 -16.22
C LYS A 40 6.74 4.20 -15.79
N ILE A 41 6.70 3.12 -15.02
CA ILE A 41 5.49 2.66 -14.35
C ILE A 41 5.40 3.37 -13.00
N VAL A 42 4.29 4.06 -12.75
CA VAL A 42 4.09 4.86 -11.53
C VAL A 42 2.85 4.37 -10.80
N TYR A 43 3.02 4.07 -9.52
CA TYR A 43 1.94 3.69 -8.61
C TYR A 43 1.80 4.70 -7.48
N TYR A 44 0.55 4.98 -7.09
CA TYR A 44 0.22 5.70 -5.87
C TYR A 44 -0.49 4.74 -4.93
N VAL A 45 0.00 4.58 -3.71
CA VAL A 45 -0.59 3.68 -2.73
C VAL A 45 -1.10 4.49 -1.54
N THR A 46 -2.32 4.23 -1.13
CA THR A 46 -2.97 4.82 0.04
C THR A 46 -3.39 3.70 0.99
N PRO A 47 -3.71 4.01 2.26
CA PRO A 47 -4.14 2.99 3.22
C PRO A 47 -5.39 2.18 2.80
N VAL A 48 -6.16 2.64 1.81
CA VAL A 48 -7.43 2.02 1.41
C VAL A 48 -7.46 1.55 -0.05
N ALA A 49 -6.48 1.92 -0.87
CA ALA A 49 -6.46 1.63 -2.30
C ALA A 49 -5.10 1.91 -2.95
N ALA A 50 -4.84 1.25 -4.08
CA ALA A 50 -3.70 1.50 -4.96
C ALA A 50 -4.15 1.95 -6.35
N PHE A 51 -3.34 2.82 -6.96
CA PHE A 51 -3.61 3.46 -8.24
C PHE A 51 -2.40 3.40 -9.15
N SER A 52 -2.63 3.35 -10.46
CA SER A 52 -1.59 3.54 -11.48
C SER A 52 -1.76 4.87 -12.20
N LEU A 53 -0.66 5.49 -12.60
CA LEU A 53 -0.68 6.58 -13.55
C LEU A 53 -0.83 6.04 -14.98
N THR A 54 -1.76 6.59 -15.74
CA THR A 54 -1.96 6.29 -17.16
C THR A 54 -1.97 7.58 -17.97
N PRO A 55 -1.84 7.51 -19.32
CA PRO A 55 -2.01 8.68 -20.18
C PRO A 55 -3.38 9.36 -20.05
N LYS A 56 -4.41 8.63 -19.57
CA LYS A 56 -5.76 9.16 -19.34
C LYS A 56 -5.95 9.74 -17.93
N GLY A 57 -4.91 9.72 -17.10
CA GLY A 57 -4.94 10.13 -15.70
C GLY A 57 -4.77 8.95 -14.72
N ILE A 58 -5.15 9.18 -13.47
CA ILE A 58 -5.02 8.21 -12.39
C ILE A 58 -6.12 7.15 -12.49
N GLN A 59 -5.72 5.88 -12.41
CA GLN A 59 -6.61 4.74 -12.46
C GLN A 59 -6.52 3.92 -11.18
N LEU A 60 -7.66 3.64 -10.56
CA LEU A 60 -7.82 2.70 -9.46
C LEU A 60 -7.63 1.28 -9.97
N ILE A 61 -6.64 0.57 -9.42
CA ILE A 61 -6.28 -0.79 -9.83
C ILE A 61 -6.52 -1.82 -8.74
N GLU A 62 -6.46 -1.41 -7.47
CA GLU A 62 -6.72 -2.28 -6.33
C GLU A 62 -7.44 -1.53 -5.20
N VAL A 63 -8.36 -2.22 -4.52
CA VAL A 63 -9.00 -1.76 -3.28
C VAL A 63 -8.64 -2.69 -2.14
N MET A 64 -8.52 -2.14 -0.93
CA MET A 64 -8.35 -2.97 0.26
C MET A 64 -9.66 -3.70 0.60
N PRO A 65 -9.61 -4.86 1.28
CA PRO A 65 -10.80 -5.61 1.67
C PRO A 65 -11.87 -4.77 2.33
N GLY A 66 -13.10 -4.88 1.83
CA GLY A 66 -14.25 -4.14 2.37
C GLY A 66 -14.35 -2.68 1.93
N ILE A 67 -13.42 -2.19 1.10
CA ILE A 67 -13.49 -0.84 0.51
C ILE A 67 -14.05 -0.94 -0.92
N THR A 68 -15.04 -0.11 -1.23
CA THR A 68 -15.62 -0.06 -2.59
C THR A 68 -14.97 1.07 -3.43
N PRO A 69 -15.03 0.98 -4.78
CA PRO A 69 -14.59 2.08 -5.64
C PRO A 69 -15.26 3.41 -5.33
N LYS A 70 -16.55 3.37 -4.95
CA LYS A 70 -17.31 4.55 -4.56
C LYS A 70 -16.72 5.21 -3.31
N ASP A 71 -16.31 4.40 -2.33
CA ASP A 71 -15.68 4.91 -1.12
C ASP A 71 -14.38 5.65 -1.40
N VAL A 72 -13.61 5.16 -2.37
CA VAL A 72 -12.35 5.77 -2.81
C VAL A 72 -12.63 7.08 -3.56
N GLN A 73 -13.54 7.07 -4.52
CA GLN A 73 -13.88 8.24 -5.33
C GLN A 73 -14.48 9.37 -4.50
N GLN A 74 -15.30 9.07 -3.49
CA GLN A 74 -15.84 10.09 -2.57
C GLN A 74 -14.76 10.78 -1.72
N GLY A 75 -13.57 10.18 -1.58
CA GLY A 75 -12.46 10.73 -0.82
C GLY A 75 -11.46 11.55 -1.66
N ALA A 76 -11.75 11.79 -2.93
CA ALA A 76 -10.86 12.45 -3.88
C ALA A 76 -11.59 13.57 -4.63
N ASP A 77 -10.91 14.69 -4.86
CA ASP A 77 -11.43 15.81 -5.66
C ASP A 77 -11.11 15.66 -7.15
N ALA A 78 -10.11 14.83 -7.47
CA ALA A 78 -9.72 14.49 -8.82
C ALA A 78 -10.57 13.35 -9.40
N ARG A 79 -10.76 13.34 -10.72
CA ARG A 79 -11.44 12.26 -11.42
C ARG A 79 -10.57 11.00 -11.43
N ILE A 80 -11.02 9.94 -10.77
CA ILE A 80 -10.36 8.63 -10.74
C ILE A 80 -11.05 7.68 -11.71
N LEU A 81 -10.28 7.12 -12.65
CA LEU A 81 -10.74 6.04 -13.54
C LEU A 81 -10.77 4.72 -12.77
N VAL A 82 -11.76 3.87 -12.99
CA VAL A 82 -11.80 2.52 -12.40
C VAL A 82 -11.31 1.50 -13.43
N SER A 83 -10.36 0.65 -13.06
CA SER A 83 -9.90 -0.43 -13.92
C SER A 83 -11.01 -1.45 -14.17
N ARG A 84 -11.08 -1.99 -15.39
CA ARG A 84 -11.97 -3.14 -15.71
C ARG A 84 -11.54 -4.42 -14.99
N ASN A 85 -10.26 -4.51 -14.63
CA ASN A 85 -9.68 -5.61 -13.90
C ASN A 85 -9.36 -5.19 -12.47
N LEU A 86 -10.22 -4.38 -11.85
CA LEU A 86 -10.06 -3.98 -10.46
C LEU A 86 -10.04 -5.22 -9.56
N ARG A 87 -9.05 -5.29 -8.68
CA ARG A 87 -8.89 -6.41 -7.73
C ARG A 87 -9.06 -5.93 -6.29
N GLU A 88 -9.49 -6.84 -5.44
CA GLU A 88 -9.39 -6.67 -3.99
C GLU A 88 -8.04 -7.25 -3.54
N VAL A 89 -7.32 -6.51 -2.71
CA VAL A 89 -6.04 -6.96 -2.13
C VAL A 89 -6.31 -8.05 -1.11
N ALA A 90 -5.45 -9.06 -1.02
CA ALA A 90 -5.58 -10.11 -0.03
C ALA A 90 -5.44 -9.56 1.41
N ALA A 91 -6.21 -10.11 2.35
CA ALA A 91 -6.30 -9.55 3.70
C ALA A 91 -5.02 -9.74 4.55
N ASP A 92 -4.20 -10.72 4.22
CA ASP A 92 -2.86 -10.94 4.79
C ASP A 92 -1.91 -9.78 4.48
N VAL A 93 -1.97 -9.20 3.28
CA VAL A 93 -1.19 -8.00 2.90
C VAL A 93 -1.56 -6.80 3.78
N VAL A 94 -2.83 -6.70 4.20
CA VAL A 94 -3.33 -5.59 5.02
C VAL A 94 -3.04 -5.81 6.51
N THR A 95 -3.17 -7.05 6.98
CA THR A 95 -2.97 -7.41 8.40
C THR A 95 -1.52 -7.71 8.76
N GLY A 96 -0.66 -7.97 7.75
CA GLY A 96 0.68 -8.50 7.96
C GLY A 96 0.70 -9.96 8.41
N ALA A 97 -0.44 -10.66 8.39
CA ALA A 97 -0.53 -12.05 8.82
C ALA A 97 0.37 -12.94 7.94
N GLY A 98 1.26 -13.71 8.58
CA GLY A 98 2.22 -14.56 7.86
C GLY A 98 3.41 -13.82 7.24
N TYR A 99 3.49 -12.50 7.37
CA TYR A 99 4.69 -11.76 7.01
C TYR A 99 5.72 -11.86 8.13
N PHE A 100 6.78 -12.63 7.88
CA PHE A 100 7.97 -12.66 8.70
C PHE A 100 9.06 -11.91 7.95
N PRO A 101 9.48 -10.71 8.42
CA PRO A 101 10.61 -10.03 7.79
C PRO A 101 11.81 -10.98 7.83
N PRO A 102 12.65 -11.01 6.78
CA PRO A 102 13.86 -11.82 6.80
C PRO A 102 14.62 -11.48 8.08
N SER A 103 14.81 -12.49 8.94
CA SER A 103 15.59 -12.31 10.16
C SER A 103 16.95 -11.78 9.71
N SER A 104 17.31 -10.60 10.22
CA SER A 104 18.63 -10.02 9.97
C SER A 104 19.66 -11.05 10.44
N SER A 105 20.23 -11.79 9.49
CA SER A 105 21.31 -12.73 9.75
C SER A 105 22.56 -11.91 10.07
N SER A 106 22.67 -11.47 11.33
CA SER A 106 23.97 -11.21 11.94
C SER A 106 24.68 -12.55 12.01
N SER A 107 25.43 -12.86 10.95
CA SER A 107 26.50 -13.86 11.00
C SER A 107 27.57 -13.36 11.96
N SER A 108 27.37 -13.59 13.25
CA SER A 108 28.45 -13.59 14.22
C SER A 108 28.92 -15.03 14.37
N SER A 109 29.82 -15.42 13.48
CA SER A 109 30.79 -16.47 13.78
C SER A 109 31.53 -16.04 15.04
N ASN A 110 31.34 -16.73 16.16
CA ASN A 110 32.36 -16.76 17.18
C ASN A 110 32.58 -18.19 17.67
N SER A 111 33.81 -18.61 17.46
CA SER A 111 34.41 -19.86 17.88
C SER A 111 34.56 -19.90 19.40
N SER A 112 34.57 -21.13 19.92
CA SER A 112 35.03 -21.51 21.27
C SER A 112 34.14 -21.12 22.45
N ARG A 113 33.47 -22.14 22.99
CA ARG A 113 33.82 -22.68 24.31
C ARG A 113 33.41 -24.16 24.41
N ARG A 114 34.43 -25.02 24.39
CA ARG A 114 34.38 -26.37 24.97
C ARG A 114 33.91 -26.26 26.42
N SER A 115 32.91 -27.06 26.81
CA SER A 115 33.00 -27.82 28.06
C SER A 115 32.04 -29.02 28.01
N ILE A 116 32.66 -30.19 27.93
CA ILE A 116 32.10 -31.50 28.26
C ILE A 116 31.96 -31.55 29.77
N VAL A 117 30.76 -31.81 30.31
CA VAL A 117 30.39 -32.48 31.59
C VAL A 117 28.85 -32.54 31.55
N SER A 118 28.07 -33.59 31.82
CA SER A 118 28.24 -35.03 32.06
C SER A 118 26.83 -35.65 32.05
N LYS A 119 26.72 -36.93 31.65
CA LYS A 119 25.75 -37.94 32.14
C LYS A 119 24.77 -37.50 33.25
N LEU A 120 23.47 -37.56 32.99
CA LEU A 120 22.54 -38.65 33.38
C LEU A 120 21.26 -38.52 32.54
#